data_AF-E1RDK7-F1
#
_entry.id   AF-E1RDK7-F1
#
_cell.length_a   1.000
_cell.length_b   1.000
_cell.length_c   1.000
_cell.angle_alpha   90.00
_cell.angle_beta   90.00
_cell.angle_gamma   90.00
#
_symmetry.space_group_name_H-M   'P 1'
#
loop_
_entity.id
_entity.type
_entity.pdbx_description
1 polymer ?
#
loop_
_entity_poly.entity_id
_entity_poly.type
_entity_poly.pdbx_seq_one_letter_code
_entity_poly.pdbx_strand_id
1 'polypeptide(L)'
;MTDFIYEKDLTNMKLKILSSPFHTRMVDELSKKYGISRSALMKTMIENLDMSLLENLPARYNAWKSDVNDSELDREIGAMLFVNYIPLLSEGDAESVLDKAKTEMDSGVTREAAVSNGIKEMSGMIRR
;
A
#
# COMPACT_ATOMS: atom_id res chain seq x y z
N MET A 1 35.65 -17.30 -15.24
CA MET A 1 34.88 -16.87 -16.43
C MET A 1 33.51 -16.46 -15.94
N THR A 2 33.11 -15.28 -16.38
CA THR A 2 32.01 -14.44 -15.92
C THR A 2 30.65 -14.96 -16.37
N ASP A 3 29.83 -15.43 -15.43
CA ASP A 3 28.38 -15.52 -15.64
C ASP A 3 27.76 -14.16 -15.30
N PHE A 4 27.88 -13.22 -16.24
CA PHE A 4 26.99 -12.07 -16.25
C PHE A 4 25.63 -12.57 -16.76
N ILE A 5 24.80 -13.07 -15.85
CA ILE A 5 23.36 -13.10 -16.10
C ILE A 5 22.97 -11.63 -16.25
N TYR A 6 22.67 -11.20 -17.48
CA TYR A 6 22.02 -9.91 -17.71
C TYR A 6 20.70 -9.96 -16.93
N GLU A 7 20.67 -9.38 -15.75
CA GLU A 7 19.42 -9.09 -15.06
C GLU A 7 18.67 -8.14 -15.98
N LYS A 8 17.64 -8.67 -16.63
CA LYS A 8 16.85 -7.90 -17.59
C LYS A 8 16.17 -6.79 -16.79
N ASP A 9 16.48 -5.54 -17.09
CA ASP A 9 15.76 -4.42 -16.50
C ASP A 9 14.27 -4.49 -16.88
N LEU A 10 13.44 -4.85 -15.92
CA LEU A 10 11.99 -4.99 -16.08
C LEU A 10 11.23 -3.70 -15.80
N THR A 11 11.91 -2.60 -15.46
CA THR A 11 11.30 -1.32 -15.07
C THR A 11 10.25 -0.86 -16.08
N ASN A 12 10.58 -0.89 -17.37
CA ASN A 12 9.64 -0.50 -18.43
C ASN A 12 8.41 -1.42 -18.52
N MET A 13 8.57 -2.72 -18.25
CA MET A 13 7.46 -3.67 -18.26
C MET A 13 6.55 -3.45 -17.04
N LYS A 14 7.14 -3.25 -15.86
CA LYS A 14 6.42 -2.89 -14.62
C LYS A 14 5.64 -1.58 -14.80
N LEU A 15 6.26 -0.56 -15.40
CA LEU A 15 5.59 0.70 -15.70
C LEU A 15 4.41 0.50 -16.67
N LYS A 16 4.58 -0.32 -17.70
CA LYS A 16 3.50 -0.64 -18.65
C LYS A 16 2.30 -1.30 -17.97
N ILE A 17 2.54 -2.22 -17.02
CA ILE A 17 1.48 -2.84 -16.21
C ILE A 17 0.74 -1.77 -15.39
N LEU A 18 1.48 -0.96 -14.63
CA LEU A 18 0.88 0.07 -13.77
C LEU A 18 0.17 1.18 -14.55
N SER A 19 0.51 1.36 -15.83
CA SER A 19 -0.14 2.33 -16.72
C SER A 19 -1.44 1.80 -17.33
N SER A 20 -1.84 0.56 -17.04
CA SER A 20 -3.12 0.02 -17.50
C SER A 20 -4.31 0.76 -16.84
N PRO A 21 -5.50 0.75 -17.46
CA PRO A 21 -6.66 1.47 -16.92
C PRO A 21 -7.09 1.02 -15.51
N PHE A 22 -7.02 -0.28 -15.21
CA PHE A 22 -7.44 -0.81 -13.91
C PHE A 22 -6.42 -0.44 -12.81
N HIS A 23 -5.13 -0.59 -13.11
CA HIS A 23 -4.06 -0.17 -12.20
C HIS A 23 -4.09 1.32 -11.96
N THR A 24 -4.32 2.11 -13.01
CA THR A 24 -4.46 3.58 -12.92
C THR A 24 -5.56 3.98 -11.95
N ARG A 25 -6.76 3.37 -12.05
CA ARG A 25 -7.88 3.67 -11.14
C ARG A 25 -7.55 3.31 -9.69
N MET A 26 -6.96 2.13 -9.47
CA MET A 26 -6.51 1.71 -8.14
C MET A 26 -5.48 2.68 -7.56
N VAL A 27 -4.45 3.03 -8.34
CA VAL A 27 -3.41 3.97 -7.93
C VAL A 27 -4.00 5.35 -7.64
N ASP A 28 -5.00 5.81 -8.39
CA ASP A 28 -5.71 7.06 -8.10
C ASP A 28 -6.44 7.05 -6.77
N GLU A 29 -7.12 5.96 -6.45
CA GLU A 29 -7.84 5.82 -5.19
C GLU A 29 -6.88 5.76 -3.99
N LEU A 30 -5.80 4.98 -4.11
CA LEU A 30 -4.74 4.93 -3.10
C LEU A 30 -4.04 6.29 -2.95
N SER A 31 -3.73 6.95 -4.07
CA SER A 31 -3.11 8.27 -4.09
C SER A 31 -3.96 9.30 -3.34
N LYS A 32 -5.27 9.30 -3.55
CA LYS A 32 -6.22 10.18 -2.85
C LYS A 32 -6.33 9.84 -1.37
N LYS A 33 -6.49 8.55 -1.02
CA LYS A 33 -6.64 8.12 0.38
C LYS A 33 -5.40 8.44 1.21
N TYR A 34 -4.22 8.16 0.67
CA TYR A 34 -2.95 8.25 1.38
C TYR A 34 -2.21 9.57 1.16
N GLY A 35 -2.71 10.44 0.27
CA GLY A 35 -2.05 11.71 -0.07
C GLY A 35 -0.66 11.52 -0.68
N ILE A 36 -0.38 10.36 -1.29
CA ILE A 36 0.87 10.06 -1.99
C ILE A 36 0.68 10.39 -3.46
N SER A 37 1.63 11.05 -4.12
CA SER A 37 1.51 11.28 -5.57
C SER A 37 1.51 9.96 -6.33
N ARG A 38 0.77 9.90 -7.46
CA ARG A 38 0.75 8.72 -8.32
C ARG A 38 2.15 8.26 -8.70
N SER A 39 3.02 9.20 -9.08
CA SER A 39 4.39 8.91 -9.49
C SER A 39 5.21 8.31 -8.36
N ALA A 40 5.10 8.83 -7.13
CA ALA A 40 5.79 8.27 -5.97
C ALA A 40 5.28 6.86 -5.65
N LEU A 41 3.96 6.67 -5.61
CA LEU A 41 3.37 5.36 -5.33
C LEU A 41 3.75 4.31 -6.38
N MET A 42 3.69 4.66 -7.67
CA MET A 42 4.11 3.78 -8.76
C MET A 42 5.59 3.45 -8.68
N LYS A 43 6.44 4.43 -8.33
CA LYS A 43 7.87 4.21 -8.13
C LYS A 43 8.11 3.18 -7.00
N THR A 44 7.52 3.38 -5.83
CA THR A 44 7.63 2.43 -4.71
C THR A 44 7.17 1.03 -5.12
N MET A 45 6.05 0.92 -5.85
CA MET A 45 5.56 -0.38 -6.35
C MET A 45 6.53 -1.04 -7.33
N ILE A 46 7.15 -0.28 -8.25
CA ILE A 46 8.12 -0.79 -9.21
C ILE A 46 9.38 -1.32 -8.50
N GLU A 47 9.84 -0.60 -7.48
CA GLU A 47 11.05 -0.92 -6.73
C GLU A 47 10.87 -2.16 -5.83
N ASN A 48 9.69 -2.32 -5.23
CA ASN A 48 9.46 -3.33 -4.20
C ASN A 48 8.66 -4.57 -4.65
N LEU A 49 7.89 -4.48 -5.72
CA LEU A 49 7.01 -5.58 -6.16
C LEU A 49 7.54 -6.26 -7.41
N ASP A 50 7.47 -7.58 -7.45
CA ASP A 50 7.77 -8.35 -8.66
C ASP A 50 6.66 -8.23 -9.73
N MET A 51 6.94 -8.77 -10.92
CA MET A 51 6.00 -8.73 -12.05
C MET A 51 4.66 -9.40 -11.73
N SER A 52 4.67 -10.56 -11.07
CA SER A 52 3.47 -11.35 -10.81
C SER A 52 2.52 -10.64 -9.84
N LEU A 53 3.09 -9.98 -8.83
CA LEU A 53 2.34 -9.16 -7.88
C LEU A 53 1.75 -7.94 -8.58
N LEU A 54 2.56 -7.22 -9.37
CA LEU A 54 2.14 -6.05 -10.11
C LEU A 54 0.98 -6.36 -11.05
N GLU A 55 1.03 -7.45 -11.81
CA GLU A 55 -0.03 -7.87 -12.72
C GLU A 55 -1.37 -8.09 -11.99
N ASN A 56 -1.32 -8.62 -10.77
CA ASN A 56 -2.52 -8.99 -10.01
C ASN A 56 -3.05 -7.88 -9.08
N LEU A 57 -2.34 -6.75 -8.93
CA LEU A 57 -2.69 -5.71 -7.93
C LEU A 57 -4.16 -5.27 -7.92
N PRO A 58 -4.83 -4.97 -9.06
CA PRO A 58 -6.21 -4.52 -9.03
C PRO A 58 -7.16 -5.57 -8.48
N ALA A 59 -6.94 -6.86 -8.79
CA ALA A 59 -7.75 -7.93 -8.25
C ALA A 59 -7.52 -8.10 -6.74
N ARG A 60 -6.27 -8.01 -6.27
CA ARG A 60 -5.93 -8.04 -4.85
C ARG A 60 -6.59 -6.88 -4.09
N TYR A 61 -6.54 -5.68 -4.66
CA TYR A 61 -7.19 -4.50 -4.06
C TYR A 61 -8.71 -4.63 -3.97
N ASN A 62 -9.35 -5.19 -5.01
CA ASN A 62 -10.79 -5.45 -4.98
C ASN A 62 -11.17 -6.56 -3.99
N ALA A 63 -10.31 -7.57 -3.83
CA ALA A 63 -10.49 -8.60 -2.81
C ALA A 63 -10.43 -8.00 -1.41
N TRP A 64 -9.45 -7.15 -1.11
CA TRP A 64 -9.37 -6.41 0.16
C TRP A 64 -10.63 -5.59 0.43
N LYS A 65 -11.13 -4.83 -0.56
CA LYS A 65 -12.38 -4.07 -0.41
C LYS A 65 -13.59 -4.93 -0.07
N SER A 66 -13.59 -6.18 -0.52
CA SER A 66 -14.68 -7.13 -0.33
C SER A 66 -14.49 -7.99 0.93
N ASP A 67 -13.31 -7.91 1.57
CA ASP A 67 -13.02 -8.67 2.77
C ASP A 67 -13.80 -8.09 3.95
N VAL A 68 -14.46 -8.96 4.72
CA VAL A 68 -15.29 -8.61 5.88
C VAL A 68 -14.54 -8.87 7.20
N ASN A 69 -13.36 -9.48 7.15
CA ASN A 69 -12.64 -9.94 8.36
C ASN A 69 -11.81 -8.85 9.04
N ASP A 70 -11.44 -7.78 8.33
CA ASP A 70 -10.62 -6.71 8.90
C ASP A 70 -11.41 -5.86 9.91
N SER A 71 -10.73 -5.48 11.00
CA SER A 71 -11.27 -4.58 12.02
C SER A 71 -11.72 -3.26 11.39
N GLU A 72 -12.73 -2.60 11.97
CA GLU A 72 -13.24 -1.35 11.42
C GLU A 72 -12.15 -0.26 11.34
N LEU A 73 -11.27 -0.19 12.35
CA LEU A 73 -10.12 0.72 12.36
C LEU A 73 -9.14 0.43 11.22
N ASP A 74 -8.86 -0.86 10.98
CA ASP A 74 -7.99 -1.26 9.87
C ASP A 74 -8.65 -1.04 8.50
N ARG A 75 -9.96 -1.16 8.34
CA ARG A 75 -10.63 -0.77 7.08
C ARG A 75 -10.44 0.70 6.76
N GLU A 76 -10.58 1.54 7.78
CA GLU A 76 -10.47 2.98 7.66
C GLU A 76 -9.03 3.39 7.31
N ILE A 77 -8.03 2.88 8.04
CA ILE A 77 -6.62 3.18 7.79
C ILE A 77 -6.12 2.44 6.54
N GLY A 78 -6.42 1.14 6.43
CA GLY A 78 -5.95 0.21 5.42
C GLY A 78 -4.51 -0.26 5.70
N ALA A 79 -4.19 -0.64 6.94
CA ALA A 79 -2.85 -1.10 7.28
C ALA A 79 -2.60 -2.51 6.73
N MET A 80 -3.56 -3.43 6.91
CA MET A 80 -3.43 -4.80 6.39
C MET A 80 -3.55 -4.90 4.87
N LEU A 81 -4.09 -3.87 4.20
CA LEU A 81 -3.98 -3.73 2.74
C LEU A 81 -2.52 -3.78 2.28
N PHE A 82 -1.62 -3.06 2.97
CA PHE A 82 -0.22 -2.96 2.57
C PHE A 82 0.68 -4.08 3.10
N VAL A 83 0.12 -5.01 3.87
CA VAL A 83 0.78 -6.24 4.29
C VAL A 83 0.33 -7.39 3.40
N ASN A 84 -0.99 -7.63 3.39
CA ASN A 84 -1.56 -8.84 2.81
C ASN A 84 -1.81 -8.71 1.30
N TYR A 85 -2.19 -7.52 0.82
CA TYR A 85 -2.74 -7.33 -0.53
C TYR A 85 -1.86 -6.49 -1.46
N ILE A 86 -0.99 -5.64 -0.92
CA ILE A 86 0.00 -4.84 -1.64
C ILE A 86 1.25 -4.76 -0.74
N PRO A 87 2.13 -5.79 -0.72
CA PRO A 87 3.14 -5.98 0.32
C PRO A 87 4.25 -4.91 0.24
N LEU A 88 3.95 -3.73 0.78
CA LEU A 88 4.84 -2.57 0.86
C LEU A 88 5.22 -2.25 2.30
N LEU A 89 4.56 -2.89 3.27
CA LEU A 89 4.83 -2.76 4.69
C LEU A 89 5.02 -4.13 5.33
N SER A 90 5.77 -4.16 6.43
CA SER A 90 5.83 -5.33 7.30
C SER A 90 4.60 -5.42 8.18
N GLU A 91 4.29 -6.61 8.68
CA GLU A 91 3.20 -6.82 9.65
C GLU A 91 3.43 -5.99 10.92
N GLY A 92 4.67 -5.93 11.42
CA GLY A 92 5.01 -5.11 12.59
C GLY A 92 4.82 -3.60 12.39
N ASP A 93 5.07 -3.09 11.18
CA ASP A 93 4.79 -1.67 10.87
C ASP A 93 3.28 -1.40 10.86
N ALA A 94 2.49 -2.30 10.28
CA ALA A 94 1.03 -2.18 10.25
C ALA A 94 0.41 -2.29 11.65
N GLU A 95 0.82 -3.28 12.44
CA GLU A 95 0.37 -3.45 13.82
C GLU A 95 0.71 -2.22 14.67
N SER A 96 1.93 -1.68 14.53
CA SER A 96 2.36 -0.46 15.22
C SER A 96 1.46 0.73 14.90
N VAL A 97 1.08 0.92 13.63
CA VAL A 97 0.15 1.99 13.23
C VAL A 97 -1.23 1.80 13.84
N LEU A 98 -1.76 0.57 13.83
CA LEU A 98 -3.08 0.26 14.39
C LEU A 98 -3.10 0.42 15.91
N ASP A 99 -2.08 -0.06 16.62
CA ASP A 99 -1.96 0.04 18.07
C ASP A 99 -1.82 1.49 18.54
N LYS A 100 -1.05 2.31 17.82
CA LYS A 100 -0.97 3.74 18.09
C LYS A 100 -2.31 4.43 17.90
N ALA A 101 -2.99 4.19 16.78
CA ALA A 101 -4.29 4.79 16.52
C ALA A 101 -5.31 4.39 17.61
N LYS A 102 -5.29 3.13 18.05
CA LYS A 102 -6.12 2.64 19.14
C LYS A 102 -5.78 3.33 20.47
N THR A 103 -4.50 3.46 20.80
CA THR A 103 -4.03 4.16 22.01
C THR A 103 -4.43 5.64 22.00
N GLU A 104 -4.37 6.31 20.84
CA GLU A 104 -4.85 7.69 20.68
C GLU A 104 -6.35 7.78 21.00
N MET A 105 -7.16 6.87 20.47
CA MET A 105 -8.60 6.81 20.76
C MET A 105 -8.88 6.58 22.25
N ASP A 106 -8.16 5.65 22.88
CA ASP A 106 -8.29 5.36 24.32
C ASP A 106 -7.87 6.57 25.18
N SER A 107 -6.97 7.42 24.69
CA SER A 107 -6.55 8.66 25.34
C SER A 107 -7.51 9.85 25.14
N GLY A 108 -8.59 9.66 24.39
CA GLY A 108 -9.65 10.67 24.17
C GLY A 108 -9.54 11.46 22.87
N VAL A 109 -8.65 11.06 21.94
CA VAL A 109 -8.61 11.61 20.58
C VAL A 109 -9.83 11.10 19.79
N THR A 110 -10.42 11.95 18.93
CA THR A 110 -11.55 11.49 18.12
C THR A 110 -11.10 10.44 17.12
N ARG A 111 -12.01 9.53 16.76
CA ARG A 111 -11.72 8.45 15.81
C ARG A 111 -11.21 8.99 14.47
N GLU A 112 -11.81 10.07 13.97
CA GLU A 112 -11.40 10.68 12.70
C GLU A 112 -9.96 11.22 12.75
N ALA A 113 -9.57 11.80 13.89
CA ALA A 113 -8.22 12.31 14.09
C ALA A 113 -7.20 11.17 14.19
N ALA A 114 -7.51 10.12 14.97
CA ALA A 114 -6.66 8.94 15.09
C ALA A 114 -6.45 8.22 13.74
N VAL A 115 -7.52 8.06 12.96
CA VAL A 115 -7.45 7.48 11.60
C VAL A 115 -6.63 8.38 10.67
N SER A 116 -6.83 9.70 10.72
CA SER A 116 -6.05 10.63 9.90
C SER A 116 -4.56 10.57 10.24
N ASN A 117 -4.22 10.45 11.51
CA ASN A 117 -2.84 10.31 11.98
C ASN A 117 -2.24 8.98 11.52
N GLY A 118 -2.96 7.86 11.67
CA GLY A 118 -2.53 6.55 11.20
C GLY A 118 -2.29 6.52 9.69
N ILE A 119 -3.19 7.12 8.90
CA ILE A 119 -3.01 7.28 7.44
C ILE A 119 -1.73 8.08 7.13
N LYS A 120 -1.48 9.20 7.82
CA LYS A 120 -0.27 10.01 7.60
C LYS A 120 1.01 9.25 7.93
N GLU A 121 1.02 8.54 9.06
CA GLU A 121 2.17 7.74 9.48
C GLU A 121 2.47 6.64 8.46
N MET A 122 1.44 5.89 8.07
CA MET A 122 1.56 4.83 7.07
C MET A 122 2.01 5.36 5.71
N SER A 123 1.48 6.50 5.26
CA SER A 123 1.94 7.16 4.04
C SER A 123 3.41 7.57 4.12
N GLY A 124 3.88 7.94 5.31
CA GLY A 124 5.28 8.24 5.57
C GLY A 124 6.18 7.00 5.46
N MET A 125 5.67 5.82 5.82
CA MET A 125 6.39 4.55 5.67
C MET A 125 6.50 4.10 4.21
N ILE A 126 5.40 4.18 3.45
CA ILE A 126 5.35 3.76 2.03
C ILE A 126 6.24 4.63 1.13
N ARG A 127 6.53 5.86 1.52
CA ARG A 127 7.38 6.79 0.75
C ARG A 127 8.89 6.56 0.91
N ARG A 128 9.32 5.77 1.90
CA ARG A 128 10.75 5.53 2.20
C ARG A 128 11.35 4.55 1.20
#